data_AF-A0A5S4TD61-F1
#
_entry.id   AF-A0A5S4TD61-F1
#
_cell.length_a   1.000
_cell.length_b   1.000
_cell.length_c   1.000
_cell.angle_alpha   90.00
_cell.angle_beta   90.00
_cell.angle_gamma   90.00
#
_symmetry.space_group_name_H-M   'P 1'
#
loop_
_entity.id
_entity.type
_entity.pdbx_description
1 polymer ?
#
loop_
_entity_poly.entity_id
_entity_poly.type
_entity_poly.pdbx_seq_one_letter_code
_entity_poly.pdbx_strand_id
1 'polypeptide(L)' 'FEGVTGTMTIDKQHNPIKPVSVVELTNGKESSATTVTAD' A
#
# COMPACT_ATOMS: atom_id res chain seq x y z
N PHE A 1 11.88 2.58 -6.91
CA PHE A 1 12.10 3.81 -6.13
C PHE A 1 11.52 3.60 -4.74
N GLU A 2 12.19 4.03 -3.68
CA GLU A 2 11.68 3.96 -2.31
C GLU A 2 11.27 5.35 -1.84
N GLY A 3 10.02 5.51 -1.40
CA GLY A 3 9.48 6.78 -0.93
C GLY A 3 8.50 6.59 0.22
N VAL A 4 7.85 7.68 0.65
CA VAL A 4 6.93 7.67 1.81
C VAL A 4 5.78 6.66 1.65
N THR A 5 5.35 6.40 0.41
CA THR A 5 4.29 5.41 0.11
C THR A 5 4.84 4.00 -0.12
N GLY A 6 6.02 3.67 0.41
CA GLY A 6 6.72 2.41 0.18
C GLY A 6 7.44 2.31 -1.17
N THR A 7 7.88 1.10 -1.51
CA THR A 7 8.59 0.81 -2.75
C THR A 7 7.62 0.86 -3.95
N MET A 8 8.00 1.63 -4.96
CA MET A 8 7.29 1.74 -6.23
C MET A 8 8.13 1.16 -7.38
N THR A 9 7.48 0.35 -8.21
CA THR A 9 7.97 -0.11 -9.52
C THR A 9 7.00 0.33 -10.62
N ILE A 10 7.42 0.31 -11.88
CA ILE A 10 6.59 0.68 -13.04
C ILE A 10 6.54 -0.52 -13.99
N ASP A 11 5.34 -0.93 -14.41
CA ASP A 11 5.17 -2.01 -15.39
C ASP A 11 5.43 -1.55 -16.85
N LYS A 12 5.28 -2.48 -17.81
CA LYS A 12 5.51 -2.20 -19.23
C LYS A 12 4.51 -1.20 -19.83
N GLN A 13 3.36 -1.02 -19.20
CA GLN A 13 2.29 -0.11 -19.61
C GLN A 13 2.40 1.24 -18.88
N HIS A 14 3.50 1.48 -18.16
CA HIS A 14 3.73 2.69 -17.37
C HIS A 14 2.80 2.83 -16.17
N ASN A 15 2.23 1.73 -15.66
CA ASN A 15 1.44 1.76 -14.43
C ASN A 15 2.37 1.66 -13.20
N PRO A 16 2.17 2.52 -12.18
CA PRO A 16 2.87 2.39 -10.92
C PRO A 16 2.30 1.24 -10.09
N ILE A 17 3.17 0.29 -9.73
CA ILE A 17 2.88 -0.76 -8.77
C ILE A 17 3.41 -0.32 -7.41
N LYS A 18 2.54 -0.32 -6.39
CA LYS A 18 2.85 0.09 -5.02
C LYS A 18 2.14 -0.80 -4.01
N PRO A 19 2.68 -0.95 -2.79
CA PRO A 19 1.95 -1.56 -1.69
C PRO A 19 0.71 -0.73 -1.32
N VAL A 20 -0.30 -1.41 -0.79
CA VAL A 20 -1.49 -0.80 -0.21
C VAL A 20 -1.60 -1.14 1.27
N SER A 21 -2.16 -0.22 2.07
CA SER A 21 -2.46 -0.48 3.48
C SER A 21 -3.96 -0.74 3.65
N VAL A 22 -4.30 -1.88 4.24
CA VAL A 22 -5.65 -2.20 4.69
C VAL A 22 -5.75 -1.80 6.16
N VAL A 23 -6.68 -0.89 6.47
CA VAL A 23 -6.86 -0.36 7.82
C VAL A 23 -8.15 -0.92 8.43
N GLU A 24 -8.04 -1.48 9.62
CA GLU A 24 -9.18 -1.89 10.43
C GLU A 24 -9.63 -0.74 11.32
N LEU A 25 -10.94 -0.52 11.41
CA LEU A 25 -11.53 0.47 12.29
C LEU A 25 -12.44 -0.22 13.32
N THR A 26 -12.17 0.01 14.59
CA THR A 26 -13.03 -0.43 15.70
C THR A 26 -13.58 0.81 16.41
N ASN A 27 -14.90 0.96 16.44
CA ASN A 27 -15.59 2.13 17.01
C ASN A 27 -15.12 3.47 16.41
N GLY A 28 -14.89 3.51 15.10
CA GLY A 28 -14.47 4.70 14.37
C GLY A 28 -13.02 5.13 14.62
N LYS A 29 -12.23 4.31 15.31
CA LYS A 29 -10.78 4.52 15.49
C LYS A 29 -10.02 3.39 14.82
N GLU A 30 -8.87 3.72 14.23
CA GLU A 30 -7.94 2.73 13.71
C GLU A 30 -7.50 1.76 14.80
N SER A 31 -7.68 0.47 14.54
CA SER A 31 -7.34 -0.63 15.44
C SER A 31 -6.19 -1.48 14.92
N SER A 32 -6.01 -1.58 13.59
CA SER A 32 -4.87 -2.23 12.96
C SER A 32 -4.61 -1.71 11.54
N ALA A 33 -3.40 -1.90 11.03
CA ALA A 33 -3.03 -1.62 9.65
C ALA A 33 -2.15 -2.76 9.11
N THR A 34 -2.53 -3.31 7.96
CA THR A 34 -1.80 -4.39 7.28
C THR A 34 -1.36 -3.95 5.89
N THR A 35 -0.07 -4.06 5.61
CA THR A 35 0.48 -3.77 4.28
C THR A 35 0.33 -4.99 3.37
N VAL A 36 -0.18 -4.79 2.17
CA VAL A 36 -0.36 -5.80 1.12
C VAL A 36 0.42 -5.37 -0.12
N THR A 37 1.20 -6.28 -0.69
CA THR A 37 1.98 -6.08 -1.91
C THR A 37 1.34 -6.83 -3.08
N ALA A 38 1.45 -6.28 -4.29
CA ALA A 38 1.08 -7.00 -5.50
C ALA A 38 2.14 -8.04 -5.88
N ASP A 39 1.69 -9.23 -6.33
CA ASP A 39 2.54 -10.32 -6.85
C ASP A 39 2.98 -10.07 -8.31
#